data_AF-A0A8K1ZXF3-F1
#
_entry.id   AF-A0A8K1ZXF3-F1
#
_cell.length_a   1.000
_cell.length_b   1.000
_cell.length_c   1.000
_cell.angle_alpha   90.00
_cell.angle_beta   90.00
_cell.angle_gamma   90.00
#
_symmetry.space_group_name_H-M   'P 1'
#
loop_
_entity.id
_entity.type
_entity.pdbx_description
1 polymer ?
#
loop_
_entity_poly.entity_id
_entity_poly.type
_entity_poly.pdbx_seq_one_letter_code
_entity_poly.pdbx_strand_id
1 'polypeptide(L)'
;MSTWLIWLLLYVFGPFRYTIPLNLFVFLFIAICIVSFCVGDSVASHLVSRRTNKSNALFSAIESLNDPLYFYKAKVRLSNFLIYIVFVGFLGGIFFIIVKLFFSGLDYSQGVSAARFQSQVTDFQGGASVSIIAYLSYVLFPFSIVAFLASFLTDSLSRKAKILSRLSFLIPVIVNVLTGGRGTILHTLLLALSLPLAGRKNRNIFNAYQLFLRKISNKLSLKKVFKILFVLMIIILFLYYWMYIYVDRRNLNANNDALVYLDYAKSTYGIYPGKLLENLMARGLISPELVLNMMQSFYYFTHGPLVFSKMIDSQVSVGPYFGQYQVPLLMTLSRIFLPDLSVSTQVILELKQAGTYGSFPSAWGSFFLDFGWIGALIEAFLLGCMCKIIYIFAVSKDQLGDKLFLLFVMTSIYISPAVPPLGISLNAFVFVAFLFTRNPLNKLNKKVSLFKDTVRA
;
A
#
# COMPACT_ATOMS: atom_id res chain seq x y z
N MET A 1 3.99 13.18 6.92
CA MET A 1 5.19 14.02 7.07
C MET A 1 6.46 13.20 7.34
N SER A 2 6.60 12.54 8.50
CA SER A 2 7.84 11.83 8.87
C SER A 2 8.30 10.82 7.81
N THR A 3 7.38 10.08 7.19
CA THR A 3 7.73 9.13 6.13
C THR A 3 8.40 9.81 4.94
N TRP A 4 7.79 10.86 4.37
CA TRP A 4 8.35 11.60 3.23
C TRP A 4 9.73 12.17 3.53
N LEU A 5 9.91 12.73 4.73
CA LEU A 5 11.21 13.24 5.16
C LEU A 5 12.25 12.14 5.30
N ILE A 6 11.92 11.01 5.96
CA ILE A 6 12.82 9.87 6.11
C ILE A 6 13.27 9.35 4.74
N TRP A 7 12.35 9.26 3.77
CA TRP A 7 12.70 8.81 2.42
C TRP A 7 13.59 9.78 1.65
N LEU A 8 13.39 11.09 1.80
CA LEU A 8 14.30 12.09 1.24
C LEU A 8 15.68 12.03 1.91
N LEU A 9 15.73 11.84 3.23
CA LEU A 9 16.99 11.63 3.94
C LEU A 9 17.68 10.35 3.48
N LEU A 10 16.94 9.26 3.24
CA LEU A 10 17.50 8.03 2.67
C LEU A 10 18.02 8.27 1.25
N TYR A 11 17.32 9.02 0.42
CA TYR A 11 17.79 9.37 -0.94
C TYR A 11 19.11 10.15 -0.90
N VAL A 12 19.23 11.14 0.01
CA VAL A 12 20.41 12.03 0.09
C VAL A 12 21.58 11.38 0.84
N PHE A 13 21.31 10.73 1.97
CA PHE A 13 22.32 10.21 2.90
C PHE A 13 22.45 8.68 2.90
N GLY A 14 21.71 8.00 2.04
CA GLY A 14 21.72 6.55 1.94
C GLY A 14 23.08 5.96 1.55
N PRO A 15 23.23 4.64 1.73
CA PRO A 15 24.48 3.94 1.41
C PRO A 15 24.74 3.82 -0.10
N PHE A 16 23.75 4.14 -0.94
CA PHE A 16 23.86 4.20 -2.40
C PHE A 16 23.76 5.64 -2.88
N ARG A 17 24.39 5.93 -4.01
CA ARG A 17 24.46 7.27 -4.62
C ARG A 17 23.78 7.28 -5.96
N TYR A 18 23.27 8.44 -6.33
CA TYR A 18 22.68 8.69 -7.64
C TYR A 18 23.65 9.46 -8.53
N THR A 19 23.74 9.10 -9.81
CA THR A 19 24.59 9.81 -10.78
C THR A 19 23.98 11.13 -11.22
N ILE A 20 22.64 11.20 -11.26
CA ILE A 20 21.90 12.41 -11.58
C ILE A 20 21.64 13.16 -10.26
N PRO A 21 22.21 14.36 -10.07
CA PRO A 21 21.89 15.18 -8.91
C PRO A 21 20.41 15.57 -8.95
N LEU A 22 19.77 15.64 -7.79
CA LEU A 22 18.39 16.07 -7.72
C LEU A 22 18.29 17.54 -8.16
N ASN A 23 17.49 17.81 -9.19
CA ASN A 23 17.21 19.18 -9.61
C ASN A 23 16.66 20.01 -8.42
N LEU A 24 17.18 21.21 -8.21
CA LEU A 24 16.72 22.11 -7.14
C LEU A 24 15.20 22.37 -7.23
N PHE A 25 14.65 22.49 -8.43
CA PHE A 25 13.21 22.64 -8.65
C PHE A 25 12.43 21.42 -8.15
N VAL A 26 12.93 20.22 -8.37
CA VAL A 26 12.32 18.98 -7.86
C VAL A 26 12.35 18.95 -6.34
N PHE A 27 13.48 19.32 -5.73
CA PHE A 27 13.60 19.40 -4.27
C PHE A 27 12.58 20.39 -3.68
N LEU A 28 12.52 21.61 -4.23
CA LEU A 28 11.59 22.64 -3.79
C LEU A 28 10.14 22.21 -3.99
N PHE A 29 9.81 21.58 -5.11
CA PHE A 29 8.47 21.07 -5.36
C PHE A 29 8.04 20.01 -4.34
N ILE A 30 8.92 19.04 -4.05
CA ILE A 30 8.62 18.03 -3.04
C ILE A 30 8.45 18.67 -1.66
N ALA A 31 9.29 19.65 -1.31
CA ALA A 31 9.17 20.41 -0.07
C ALA A 31 7.82 21.16 0.01
N ILE A 32 7.39 21.82 -1.07
CA ILE A 32 6.10 22.51 -1.13
C ILE A 32 4.94 21.51 -1.06
N CYS A 33 5.03 20.34 -1.70
CA CYS A 33 4.05 19.25 -1.54
C CYS A 33 3.93 18.81 -0.07
N ILE A 34 5.05 18.66 0.64
CA ILE A 34 5.06 18.33 2.09
C ILE A 34 4.36 19.44 2.88
N VAL A 35 4.69 20.71 2.62
CA VAL A 35 4.05 21.86 3.29
C VAL A 35 2.55 21.88 3.01
N SER A 36 2.15 21.72 1.75
CA SER A 36 0.75 21.68 1.31
C SER A 36 -0.04 20.59 2.03
N PHE A 37 0.52 19.39 2.13
CA PHE A 37 -0.07 18.29 2.92
C PHE A 37 -0.24 18.67 4.40
N CYS A 38 0.78 19.28 5.02
CA CYS A 38 0.73 19.71 6.42
C CYS A 38 -0.32 20.81 6.65
N VAL A 39 -0.44 21.77 5.73
CA VAL A 39 -1.47 22.80 5.77
C VAL A 39 -2.85 22.16 5.66
N GLY A 40 -3.04 21.19 4.77
CA GLY A 40 -4.28 20.41 4.66
C GLY A 40 -4.67 19.68 5.95
N ASP A 41 -3.72 18.99 6.60
CA ASP A 41 -3.94 18.37 7.91
C ASP A 41 -4.38 19.41 8.95
N SER A 42 -3.66 20.53 9.04
CA SER A 42 -3.97 21.59 10.00
C SER A 42 -5.36 22.18 9.78
N VAL A 43 -5.71 22.54 8.53
CA VAL A 43 -7.03 23.09 8.17
C VAL A 43 -8.14 22.11 8.56
N ALA A 44 -8.02 20.83 8.19
CA ALA A 44 -9.00 19.82 8.55
C ALA A 44 -9.12 19.64 10.08
N SER A 45 -8.01 19.72 10.82
CA SER A 45 -8.00 19.67 12.29
C SER A 45 -8.85 20.80 12.89
N HIS A 46 -8.69 22.02 12.39
CA HIS A 46 -9.44 23.20 12.85
C HIS A 46 -10.92 23.11 12.48
N LEU A 47 -11.25 22.68 11.25
CA LEU A 47 -12.63 22.57 10.78
C LEU A 47 -13.42 21.49 11.53
N VAL A 48 -12.82 20.32 11.78
CA VAL A 48 -13.51 19.19 12.43
C VAL A 48 -13.64 19.40 13.95
N SER A 49 -12.61 19.93 14.62
CA SER A 49 -12.63 20.15 16.08
C SER A 49 -13.77 21.07 16.53
N ARG A 50 -14.07 22.11 15.76
CA ARG A 50 -15.23 22.99 16.00
C ARG A 50 -16.57 22.25 15.96
N ARG A 51 -16.69 21.22 15.13
CA ARG A 51 -17.94 20.48 14.91
C ARG A 51 -18.13 19.33 15.92
N THR A 52 -17.06 18.67 16.33
CA THR A 52 -17.14 17.52 17.26
C THR A 52 -17.59 17.93 18.67
N ASN A 53 -17.24 19.14 19.14
CA ASN A 53 -17.65 19.62 20.46
C ASN A 53 -19.18 19.78 20.61
N LYS A 54 -19.90 20.01 19.50
CA LYS A 54 -21.36 20.22 19.50
C LYS A 54 -22.15 18.91 19.46
N SER A 55 -21.55 17.81 18.99
CA SER A 55 -22.24 16.53 18.74
C SER A 55 -22.24 15.59 19.96
N ASN A 56 -21.32 15.75 20.91
CA ASN A 56 -21.20 14.84 22.04
C ASN A 56 -22.32 15.03 23.08
N ALA A 57 -22.96 16.20 23.11
CA ALA A 57 -24.07 16.50 24.04
C ALA A 57 -25.40 15.78 23.70
N LEU A 58 -25.59 15.36 22.44
CA LEU A 58 -26.83 14.67 22.02
C LEU A 58 -26.75 13.14 22.19
N PHE A 59 -25.55 12.59 22.39
CA PHE A 59 -25.31 11.14 22.37
C PHE A 59 -25.47 10.46 23.73
N SER A 60 -25.40 11.23 24.83
CA SER A 60 -25.72 10.75 26.19
C SER A 60 -27.21 10.45 26.40
N ALA A 61 -28.09 10.89 25.49
CA ALA A 61 -29.54 10.66 25.62
C ALA A 61 -30.02 9.29 25.10
N ILE A 62 -29.16 8.48 24.46
CA ILE A 62 -29.53 7.19 23.83
C ILE A 62 -28.96 5.99 24.63
N GLU A 63 -28.57 6.21 25.89
CA GLU A 63 -28.00 5.19 26.78
C GLU A 63 -29.04 4.20 27.37
N SER A 64 -30.31 4.31 26.98
CA SER A 64 -31.43 3.56 27.57
C SER A 64 -31.80 2.22 26.91
N LEU A 65 -30.99 1.68 26.00
CA LEU A 65 -31.26 0.38 25.36
C LEU A 65 -30.22 -0.69 25.76
N ASN A 66 -30.23 -1.04 27.04
CA ASN A 66 -29.51 -2.19 27.61
C ASN A 66 -30.25 -3.52 27.38
N ASP A 67 -30.56 -3.86 26.14
CA ASP A 67 -31.13 -5.18 25.82
C ASP A 67 -30.00 -6.16 25.40
N PRO A 68 -29.69 -7.19 26.20
CA PRO A 68 -28.70 -8.22 25.83
C PRO A 68 -29.01 -8.92 24.50
N LEU A 69 -30.29 -9.05 24.14
CA LEU A 69 -30.73 -9.66 22.89
C LEU A 69 -30.37 -8.77 21.70
N TYR A 70 -30.45 -7.45 21.86
CA TYR A 70 -30.02 -6.48 20.84
C TYR A 70 -28.52 -6.58 20.57
N PHE A 71 -27.71 -6.67 21.63
CA PHE A 71 -26.25 -6.85 21.51
C PHE A 71 -25.90 -8.16 20.79
N TYR A 72 -26.54 -9.27 21.17
CA TYR A 72 -26.33 -10.56 20.52
C TYR A 72 -26.67 -10.49 19.03
N LYS A 73 -27.84 -9.93 18.66
CA LYS A 73 -28.25 -9.73 17.26
C LYS A 73 -27.25 -8.87 16.49
N ALA A 74 -26.73 -7.79 17.08
CA ALA A 74 -25.74 -6.92 16.45
C ALA A 74 -24.40 -7.66 16.20
N LYS A 75 -23.93 -8.44 17.17
CA LYS A 75 -22.75 -9.29 17.08
C LYS A 75 -22.88 -10.35 15.97
N VAL A 76 -24.02 -11.01 15.89
CA VAL A 76 -24.31 -12.00 14.83
C VAL A 76 -24.33 -11.33 13.46
N ARG A 77 -25.00 -10.18 13.31
CA ARG A 77 -25.04 -9.43 12.04
C ARG A 77 -23.66 -8.99 11.59
N LEU A 78 -22.82 -8.46 12.49
CA LEU A 78 -21.43 -8.11 12.16
C LEU A 78 -20.62 -9.32 11.71
N SER A 79 -20.77 -10.45 12.40
CA SER A 79 -20.09 -11.70 12.06
C SER A 79 -20.50 -12.22 10.68
N ASN A 80 -21.80 -12.25 10.39
CA ASN A 80 -22.33 -12.69 9.10
C ASN A 80 -21.91 -11.76 7.97
N PHE A 81 -21.90 -10.44 8.21
CA PHE A 81 -21.42 -9.46 7.24
C PHE A 81 -19.94 -9.67 6.88
N LEU A 82 -19.08 -9.91 7.87
CA LEU A 82 -17.68 -10.24 7.58
C LEU A 82 -17.52 -11.57 6.85
N ILE A 83 -18.31 -12.59 7.19
CA ILE A 83 -18.32 -13.86 6.45
C ILE A 83 -18.71 -13.62 4.98
N TYR A 84 -19.72 -12.79 4.71
CA TYR A 84 -20.09 -12.42 3.35
C TYR A 84 -18.94 -11.72 2.60
N ILE A 85 -18.29 -10.74 3.23
CA ILE A 85 -17.10 -10.07 2.66
C ILE A 85 -15.98 -11.08 2.35
N VAL A 86 -15.77 -12.06 3.23
CA VAL A 86 -14.80 -13.14 2.99
C VAL A 86 -15.17 -13.91 1.72
N PHE A 87 -16.42 -14.36 1.56
CA PHE A 87 -16.85 -15.07 0.36
C PHE A 87 -16.69 -14.24 -0.92
N VAL A 88 -17.03 -12.95 -0.88
CA VAL A 88 -16.78 -12.03 -2.00
C VAL A 88 -15.29 -11.99 -2.36
N GLY A 89 -14.43 -11.88 -1.35
CA GLY A 89 -12.97 -11.92 -1.53
C GLY A 89 -12.46 -13.23 -2.13
N PHE A 90 -12.96 -14.38 -1.65
CA PHE A 90 -12.63 -15.70 -2.19
C PHE A 90 -13.08 -15.85 -3.63
N LEU A 91 -14.30 -15.41 -3.98
CA LEU A 91 -14.80 -15.42 -5.35
C LEU A 91 -13.90 -14.61 -6.28
N GLY A 92 -13.46 -13.42 -5.84
CA GLY A 92 -12.48 -12.62 -6.57
C GLY A 92 -11.15 -13.35 -6.78
N GLY A 93 -10.65 -14.04 -5.75
CA GLY A 93 -9.46 -14.89 -5.86
C GLY A 93 -9.61 -16.05 -6.84
N ILE A 94 -10.77 -16.72 -6.85
CA ILE A 94 -11.08 -17.80 -7.80
C ILE A 94 -11.11 -17.26 -9.23
N PHE A 95 -11.78 -16.13 -9.47
CA PHE A 95 -11.76 -15.47 -10.78
C PHE A 95 -10.34 -15.10 -11.22
N PHE A 96 -9.51 -14.65 -10.28
CA PHE A 96 -8.10 -14.34 -10.57
C PHE A 96 -7.32 -15.59 -11.02
N ILE A 97 -7.47 -16.70 -10.29
CA ILE A 97 -6.87 -17.99 -10.63
C ILE A 97 -7.34 -18.44 -12.01
N ILE A 98 -8.64 -18.38 -12.28
CA ILE A 98 -9.21 -18.78 -13.56
C ILE A 98 -8.61 -17.94 -14.70
N VAL A 99 -8.53 -16.62 -14.52
CA VAL A 99 -7.93 -15.71 -15.49
C VAL A 99 -6.47 -16.06 -15.77
N LYS A 100 -5.70 -16.36 -14.72
CA LYS A 100 -4.27 -16.65 -14.87
C LYS A 100 -3.97 -18.04 -15.44
N LEU A 101 -4.77 -19.05 -15.12
CA LEU A 101 -4.55 -20.42 -15.59
C LEU A 101 -5.19 -20.67 -16.97
N PHE A 102 -6.39 -20.15 -17.22
CA PHE A 102 -7.14 -20.49 -18.43
C PHE A 102 -7.13 -19.39 -19.50
N PHE A 103 -7.21 -18.12 -19.10
CA PHE A 103 -7.33 -17.02 -20.07
C PHE A 103 -5.99 -16.42 -20.48
N SER A 104 -5.00 -16.44 -19.59
CA SER A 104 -3.69 -15.85 -19.88
C SER A 104 -2.76 -16.81 -20.65
N GLY A 105 -3.16 -18.08 -20.83
CA GLY A 105 -2.35 -19.10 -21.51
C GLY A 105 -0.97 -19.32 -20.88
N LEU A 106 -0.81 -18.94 -19.61
CA LEU A 106 0.47 -18.94 -18.94
C LEU A 106 0.82 -20.36 -18.52
N ASP A 107 1.90 -20.87 -19.09
CA ASP A 107 2.46 -22.14 -18.67
C ASP A 107 3.33 -21.93 -17.43
N TYR A 108 2.83 -22.35 -16.28
CA TYR A 108 3.57 -22.33 -15.02
C TYR A 108 4.51 -23.53 -14.86
N SER A 109 4.55 -24.47 -15.82
CA SER A 109 5.45 -25.64 -15.79
C SER A 109 6.92 -25.22 -15.75
N GLN A 110 7.26 -24.11 -16.41
CA GLN A 110 8.60 -23.50 -16.42
C GLN A 110 8.81 -22.51 -15.25
N GLY A 111 7.86 -22.41 -14.33
CA GLY A 111 7.89 -21.51 -13.18
C GLY A 111 7.19 -20.17 -13.39
N VAL A 112 6.94 -19.47 -12.27
CA VAL A 112 6.20 -18.20 -12.22
C VAL A 112 6.86 -17.09 -13.03
N SER A 113 8.19 -17.09 -13.12
CA SER A 113 8.94 -16.04 -13.79
C SER A 113 8.91 -16.14 -15.31
N ALA A 114 8.93 -17.36 -15.86
CA ALA A 114 8.75 -17.61 -17.28
C ALA A 114 7.35 -17.17 -17.74
N ALA A 115 6.31 -17.60 -17.02
CA ALA A 115 4.93 -17.16 -17.23
C ALA A 115 4.80 -15.62 -17.21
N ARG A 116 5.51 -14.94 -16.30
CA ARG A 116 5.52 -13.48 -16.25
C ARG A 116 6.17 -12.85 -17.47
N PHE A 117 7.33 -13.36 -17.91
CA PHE A 117 8.01 -12.85 -19.09
C PHE A 117 7.10 -12.96 -20.32
N GLN A 118 6.43 -14.11 -20.49
CA GLN A 118 5.43 -14.31 -21.53
C GLN A 118 4.28 -13.30 -21.43
N SER A 119 3.71 -13.09 -20.23
CA SER A 119 2.67 -12.07 -20.01
C SER A 119 3.12 -10.67 -20.39
N GLN A 120 4.36 -10.28 -20.04
CA GLN A 120 4.90 -8.97 -20.38
C GLN A 120 5.04 -8.81 -21.90
N VAL A 121 5.55 -9.81 -22.60
CA VAL A 121 5.67 -9.80 -24.06
C VAL A 121 4.29 -9.63 -24.72
N THR A 122 3.27 -10.35 -24.24
CA THR A 122 1.89 -10.24 -24.75
C THR A 122 1.29 -8.85 -24.48
N ASP A 123 1.50 -8.28 -23.29
CA ASP A 123 1.04 -6.93 -22.94
C ASP A 123 1.72 -5.86 -23.81
N PHE A 124 3.01 -6.04 -24.13
CA PHE A 124 3.78 -5.16 -25.01
C PHE A 124 3.30 -5.19 -26.46
N GLN A 125 2.78 -6.33 -26.92
CA GLN A 125 2.26 -6.50 -28.28
C GLN A 125 0.81 -6.01 -28.42
N GLY A 126 0.22 -5.41 -27.38
CA GLY A 126 -1.13 -4.84 -27.42
C GLY A 126 -2.25 -5.88 -27.53
N GLY A 127 -1.94 -7.17 -27.35
CA GLY A 127 -2.85 -8.28 -27.68
C GLY A 127 -3.76 -8.74 -26.54
N ALA A 128 -3.54 -8.32 -25.30
CA ALA A 128 -4.32 -8.82 -24.16
C ALA A 128 -5.59 -7.97 -23.93
N SER A 129 -6.71 -8.36 -24.55
CA SER A 129 -8.02 -7.88 -24.10
C SER A 129 -8.24 -8.39 -22.67
N VAL A 130 -8.41 -7.46 -21.72
CA VAL A 130 -8.65 -7.82 -20.32
C VAL A 130 -10.08 -8.33 -20.21
N SER A 131 -10.25 -9.61 -19.90
CA SER A 131 -11.56 -10.24 -19.79
C SER A 131 -12.39 -9.61 -18.65
N ILE A 132 -13.72 -9.64 -18.77
CA ILE A 132 -14.62 -9.16 -17.71
C ILE A 132 -14.39 -9.89 -16.38
N ILE A 133 -13.99 -11.15 -16.44
CA ILE A 133 -13.64 -11.98 -15.28
C ILE A 133 -12.38 -11.42 -14.59
N ALA A 134 -11.40 -10.94 -15.35
CA ALA A 134 -10.22 -10.28 -14.79
C ALA A 134 -10.61 -9.02 -14.02
N TYR A 135 -11.53 -8.20 -14.54
CA TYR A 135 -12.01 -7.02 -13.83
C TYR A 135 -12.78 -7.37 -12.54
N LEU A 136 -13.70 -8.34 -12.61
CA LEU A 136 -14.39 -8.83 -11.44
C LEU A 136 -13.40 -9.35 -10.39
N SER A 137 -12.35 -10.05 -10.81
CA SER A 137 -11.32 -10.53 -9.89
C SER A 137 -10.67 -9.37 -9.12
N TYR A 138 -10.25 -8.31 -9.83
CA TYR A 138 -9.59 -7.13 -9.25
C TYR A 138 -10.47 -6.33 -8.30
N VAL A 139 -11.77 -6.23 -8.61
CA VAL A 139 -12.76 -5.53 -7.77
C VAL A 139 -13.09 -6.33 -6.50
N LEU A 140 -13.21 -7.65 -6.61
CA LEU A 140 -13.76 -8.48 -5.54
C LEU A 140 -12.70 -8.99 -4.56
N PHE A 141 -11.49 -9.37 -5.01
CA PHE A 141 -10.49 -9.94 -4.10
C PHE A 141 -10.08 -9.00 -2.94
N PRO A 142 -10.03 -7.65 -3.05
CA PRO A 142 -9.62 -6.77 -1.95
C PRO A 142 -10.55 -6.83 -0.73
N PHE A 143 -11.79 -7.30 -0.89
CA PHE A 143 -12.69 -7.55 0.24
C PHE A 143 -12.09 -8.56 1.22
N SER A 144 -11.25 -9.50 0.76
CA SER A 144 -10.49 -10.42 1.65
C SER A 144 -9.53 -9.69 2.58
N ILE A 145 -8.91 -8.59 2.14
CA ILE A 145 -8.02 -7.73 2.95
C ILE A 145 -8.84 -7.00 4.02
N VAL A 146 -10.00 -6.45 3.63
CA VAL A 146 -10.91 -5.77 4.56
C VAL A 146 -11.34 -6.73 5.68
N ALA A 147 -11.80 -7.93 5.34
CA ALA A 147 -12.21 -8.92 6.33
C ALA A 147 -11.05 -9.31 7.26
N PHE A 148 -9.88 -9.57 6.70
CA PHE A 148 -8.67 -9.89 7.45
C PHE A 148 -8.38 -8.83 8.51
N LEU A 149 -8.27 -7.56 8.12
CA LEU A 149 -7.94 -6.47 9.05
C LEU A 149 -9.06 -6.23 10.06
N ALA A 150 -10.33 -6.30 9.64
CA ALA A 150 -11.47 -6.13 10.53
C ALA A 150 -11.46 -7.15 11.69
N SER A 151 -11.00 -8.38 11.41
CA SER A 151 -10.90 -9.46 12.41
C SER A 151 -9.93 -9.19 13.56
N PHE A 152 -9.00 -8.25 13.39
CA PHE A 152 -8.05 -7.81 14.42
C PHE A 152 -8.49 -6.53 15.14
N LEU A 153 -9.34 -5.73 14.51
CA LEU A 153 -9.82 -4.47 15.07
C LEU A 153 -11.09 -4.62 15.92
N THR A 154 -11.73 -5.80 15.91
CA THR A 154 -12.89 -6.08 16.77
C THR A 154 -12.81 -7.45 17.47
N ASP A 155 -13.15 -7.45 18.75
CA ASP A 155 -13.28 -8.67 19.56
C ASP A 155 -14.69 -9.25 19.57
N SER A 156 -15.65 -8.60 18.92
CA SER A 156 -17.05 -9.00 18.99
C SER A 156 -17.44 -10.07 17.98
N LEU A 157 -16.50 -10.62 17.22
CA LEU A 157 -16.81 -11.60 16.18
C LEU A 157 -17.06 -13.00 16.77
N SER A 158 -17.90 -13.78 16.09
CA SER A 158 -17.99 -15.21 16.33
C SER A 158 -16.65 -15.91 16.00
N ARG A 159 -16.38 -17.04 16.64
CA ARG A 159 -15.14 -17.83 16.39
C ARG A 159 -15.00 -18.20 14.91
N LYS A 160 -16.11 -18.63 14.28
CA LYS A 160 -16.16 -18.97 12.85
C LYS A 160 -15.79 -17.78 11.97
N ALA A 161 -16.43 -16.62 12.18
CA ALA A 161 -16.15 -15.41 11.41
C ALA A 161 -14.69 -14.96 11.56
N LYS A 162 -14.15 -15.04 12.79
CA LYS A 162 -12.75 -14.67 13.08
C LYS A 162 -11.75 -15.59 12.38
N ILE A 163 -12.00 -16.90 12.33
CA ILE A 163 -11.13 -17.86 11.64
C ILE A 163 -11.19 -17.63 10.12
N LEU A 164 -12.40 -17.58 9.54
CA LEU A 164 -12.59 -17.38 8.10
C LEU A 164 -11.98 -16.05 7.62
N SER A 165 -12.21 -14.97 8.36
CA SER A 165 -11.63 -13.66 8.04
C SER A 165 -10.10 -13.65 8.13
N ARG A 166 -9.50 -14.47 9.00
CA ARG A 166 -8.04 -14.58 9.06
C ARG A 166 -7.47 -15.40 7.91
N LEU A 167 -8.15 -16.48 7.54
CA LEU A 167 -7.78 -17.32 6.41
C LEU A 167 -7.92 -16.58 5.07
N SER A 168 -8.78 -15.56 4.97
CA SER A 168 -8.91 -14.77 3.74
C SER A 168 -7.63 -14.01 3.36
N PHE A 169 -6.65 -13.85 4.27
CA PHE A 169 -5.30 -13.34 3.93
C PHE A 169 -4.57 -14.22 2.91
N LEU A 170 -4.92 -15.49 2.77
CA LEU A 170 -4.33 -16.36 1.75
C LEU A 170 -4.65 -15.87 0.33
N ILE A 171 -5.78 -15.19 0.11
CA ILE A 171 -6.17 -14.69 -1.21
C ILE A 171 -5.18 -13.65 -1.77
N PRO A 172 -4.87 -12.53 -1.09
CA PRO A 172 -3.89 -11.57 -1.61
C PRO A 172 -2.49 -12.18 -1.74
N VAL A 173 -2.12 -13.18 -0.93
CA VAL A 173 -0.86 -13.92 -1.09
C VAL A 173 -0.87 -14.74 -2.38
N ILE A 174 -1.91 -15.54 -2.62
CA ILE A 174 -2.06 -16.35 -3.84
C ILE A 174 -2.06 -15.45 -5.08
N VAL A 175 -2.85 -14.38 -5.09
CA VAL A 175 -2.89 -13.38 -6.18
C VAL A 175 -1.50 -12.80 -6.43
N ASN A 176 -0.74 -12.49 -5.38
CA ASN A 176 0.61 -11.96 -5.54
C ASN A 176 1.60 -12.98 -6.10
N VAL A 177 1.52 -14.23 -5.64
CA VAL A 177 2.38 -15.33 -6.13
C VAL A 177 2.10 -15.57 -7.61
N LEU A 178 0.82 -15.66 -8.00
CA LEU A 178 0.42 -15.86 -9.40
C LEU A 178 0.75 -14.68 -10.32
N THR A 179 0.94 -13.47 -9.78
CA THR A 179 1.42 -12.31 -10.56
C THR A 179 2.95 -12.22 -10.61
N GLY A 180 3.67 -13.10 -9.90
CA GLY A 180 5.11 -12.94 -9.65
C GLY A 180 5.44 -11.57 -9.05
N GLY A 181 4.48 -10.97 -8.34
CA GLY A 181 4.53 -9.63 -7.81
C GLY A 181 5.17 -9.60 -6.43
N ARG A 182 5.42 -8.39 -5.94
CA ARG A 182 5.83 -8.14 -4.55
C ARG A 182 5.02 -7.04 -3.87
N GLY A 183 4.40 -6.18 -4.68
CA GLY A 183 3.64 -5.03 -4.22
C GLY A 183 2.49 -5.43 -3.30
N THR A 184 1.72 -6.47 -3.65
CA THR A 184 0.54 -6.87 -2.86
C THR A 184 0.92 -7.50 -1.52
N ILE A 185 1.98 -8.33 -1.44
CA ILE A 185 2.46 -8.85 -0.15
C ILE A 185 3.01 -7.70 0.70
N LEU A 186 3.86 -6.83 0.13
CA LEU A 186 4.37 -5.67 0.84
C LEU A 186 3.23 -4.79 1.37
N HIS A 187 2.23 -4.51 0.54
CA HIS A 187 1.06 -3.73 0.91
C HIS A 187 0.28 -4.37 2.06
N THR A 188 0.04 -5.69 1.98
CA THR A 188 -0.69 -6.41 3.05
C THR A 188 0.12 -6.46 4.34
N LEU A 189 1.45 -6.60 4.27
CA LEU A 189 2.33 -6.53 5.44
C LEU A 189 2.31 -5.13 6.06
N LEU A 190 2.36 -4.05 5.26
CA LEU A 190 2.27 -2.68 5.77
C LEU A 190 0.91 -2.40 6.42
N LEU A 191 -0.18 -2.91 5.86
CA LEU A 191 -1.51 -2.84 6.47
C LEU A 191 -1.55 -3.58 7.82
N ALA A 192 -0.95 -4.77 7.88
CA ALA A 192 -0.86 -5.55 9.11
C ALA A 192 0.03 -4.85 10.18
N LEU A 193 1.15 -4.26 9.77
CA LEU A 193 2.03 -3.48 10.64
C LEU A 193 1.37 -2.19 11.14
N SER A 194 0.37 -1.68 10.41
CA SER A 194 -0.41 -0.51 10.81
C SER A 194 -1.53 -0.84 11.83
N LEU A 195 -1.92 -2.12 11.99
CA LEU A 195 -2.97 -2.56 12.92
C LEU A 195 -2.79 -2.04 14.37
N PRO A 196 -1.59 -2.08 14.99
CA PRO A 196 -1.40 -1.57 16.34
C PRO A 196 -1.68 -0.07 16.47
N LEU A 197 -1.50 0.70 15.39
CA LEU A 197 -1.70 2.14 15.35
C LEU A 197 -3.19 2.50 15.25
N ALA A 198 -3.99 1.71 14.53
CA ALA A 198 -5.44 1.92 14.44
C ALA A 198 -6.26 1.25 15.57
N GLY A 199 -5.73 0.20 16.20
CA GLY A 199 -6.49 -0.65 17.12
C GLY A 199 -6.64 -0.15 18.56
N ARG A 200 -5.83 0.81 19.04
CA ARG A 200 -5.79 1.15 20.48
C ARG A 200 -6.63 2.38 20.84
N LYS A 201 -7.63 2.17 21.72
CA LYS A 201 -8.39 3.23 22.43
C LYS A 201 -7.39 4.23 22.99
N ASN A 202 -7.53 5.47 22.54
CA ASN A 202 -6.67 6.62 22.76
C ASN A 202 -6.23 6.78 24.23
N ARG A 203 -4.93 6.68 24.51
CA ARG A 203 -4.18 7.38 25.59
C ARG A 203 -2.69 7.07 25.42
N ASN A 204 -2.02 7.91 24.65
CA ASN A 204 -0.57 8.00 24.41
C ASN A 204 0.08 6.77 23.74
N ILE A 205 0.13 6.80 22.40
CA ILE A 205 0.91 5.88 21.56
C ILE A 205 2.37 5.74 22.05
N PHE A 206 2.95 6.84 22.55
CA PHE A 206 4.31 6.87 23.11
C PHE A 206 4.43 6.13 24.44
N ASN A 207 3.51 6.36 25.39
CA ASN A 207 3.45 5.60 26.65
C ASN A 207 3.10 4.13 26.42
N ALA A 208 2.37 3.80 25.35
CA ALA A 208 1.98 2.45 25.00
C ALA A 208 3.10 1.66 24.31
N TYR A 209 3.98 2.31 23.54
CA TYR A 209 5.22 1.70 23.03
C TYR A 209 6.19 1.46 24.20
N GLN A 210 6.35 2.44 25.10
CA GLN A 210 7.10 2.25 26.35
C GLN A 210 6.48 1.18 27.25
N LEU A 211 5.15 1.06 27.36
CA LEU A 211 4.48 0.01 28.11
C LEU A 211 4.59 -1.36 27.42
N PHE A 212 4.56 -1.43 26.09
CA PHE A 212 4.80 -2.66 25.34
C PHE A 212 6.24 -3.13 25.52
N LEU A 213 7.22 -2.23 25.42
CA LEU A 213 8.62 -2.50 25.71
C LEU A 213 8.82 -2.88 27.20
N ARG A 214 8.18 -2.19 28.15
CA ARG A 214 8.16 -2.56 29.58
C ARG A 214 7.49 -3.91 29.83
N LYS A 215 6.41 -4.27 29.11
CA LYS A 215 5.74 -5.59 29.20
C LYS A 215 6.48 -6.71 28.47
N ILE A 216 7.39 -6.37 27.56
CA ILE A 216 8.36 -7.29 26.97
C ILE A 216 9.50 -7.52 27.97
N SER A 217 9.96 -6.45 28.62
CA SER A 217 10.97 -6.49 29.69
C SER A 217 10.50 -7.27 30.93
N ASN A 218 9.23 -7.13 31.34
CA ASN A 218 8.68 -7.88 32.47
C ASN A 218 8.13 -9.25 32.02
N LYS A 219 8.94 -10.30 32.22
CA LYS A 219 8.71 -11.73 31.91
C LYS A 219 8.13 -11.97 30.49
N LEU A 220 9.04 -12.20 29.54
CA LEU A 220 8.75 -12.83 28.25
C LEU A 220 8.17 -14.22 28.50
N SER A 221 6.84 -14.35 28.46
CA SER A 221 6.22 -15.67 28.45
C SER A 221 6.57 -16.39 27.14
N LEU A 222 6.73 -17.72 27.21
CA LEU A 222 7.04 -18.56 26.04
C LEU A 222 6.13 -18.26 24.83
N LYS A 223 4.83 -18.01 25.09
CA LYS A 223 3.84 -17.62 24.07
C LYS A 223 4.15 -16.30 23.37
N LYS A 224 4.77 -15.32 24.05
CA LYS A 224 5.19 -14.05 23.44
C LYS A 224 6.43 -14.26 22.57
N VAL A 225 7.40 -15.05 23.05
CA VAL A 225 8.62 -15.40 22.30
C VAL A 225 8.24 -16.07 20.99
N PHE A 226 7.39 -17.12 21.03
CA PHE A 226 6.92 -17.79 19.82
C PHE A 226 6.21 -16.84 18.84
N LYS A 227 5.42 -15.88 19.33
CA LYS A 227 4.78 -14.88 18.45
C LYS A 227 5.80 -13.96 17.78
N ILE A 228 6.81 -13.50 18.53
CA ILE A 228 7.87 -12.65 17.98
C ILE A 228 8.67 -13.42 16.93
N LEU A 229 9.08 -14.65 17.25
CA LEU A 229 9.80 -15.53 16.32
C LEU A 229 8.97 -15.81 15.07
N PHE A 230 7.66 -16.04 15.20
CA PHE A 230 6.78 -16.26 14.05
C PHE A 230 6.68 -15.02 13.15
N VAL A 231 6.55 -13.82 13.73
CA VAL A 231 6.54 -12.56 12.96
C VAL A 231 7.90 -12.34 12.27
N LEU A 232 9.00 -12.57 12.98
CA LEU A 232 10.35 -12.49 12.40
C LEU A 232 10.52 -13.48 11.25
N MET A 233 10.05 -14.71 11.41
CA MET A 233 10.06 -15.73 10.36
C MET A 233 9.28 -15.26 9.12
N ILE A 234 8.10 -14.67 9.28
CA ILE A 234 7.34 -14.09 8.15
C ILE A 234 8.14 -12.98 7.45
N ILE A 235 8.78 -12.09 8.21
CA ILE A 235 9.60 -11.01 7.64
C ILE A 235 10.80 -11.60 6.88
N ILE A 236 11.49 -12.59 7.45
CA ILE A 236 12.63 -13.26 6.80
C ILE A 236 12.19 -13.97 5.52
N LEU A 237 11.07 -14.72 5.56
CA LEU A 237 10.52 -15.38 4.37
C LEU A 237 10.13 -14.37 3.28
N PHE A 238 9.57 -13.22 3.67
CA PHE A 238 9.27 -12.15 2.73
C PHE A 238 10.53 -11.54 2.12
N LEU A 239 11.56 -11.26 2.93
CA LEU A 239 12.85 -10.75 2.44
C LEU A 239 13.54 -11.77 1.52
N TYR A 240 13.47 -13.06 1.86
CA TYR A 240 13.97 -14.13 1.02
C TYR A 240 13.24 -14.18 -0.32
N TYR A 241 11.91 -14.18 -0.32
CA TYR A 241 11.09 -14.14 -1.54
C TYR A 241 11.39 -12.89 -2.39
N TRP A 242 11.55 -11.75 -1.73
CA TRP A 242 11.90 -10.49 -2.36
C TRP A 242 13.26 -10.55 -3.07
N MET A 243 14.28 -11.11 -2.42
CA MET A 243 15.61 -11.30 -3.02
C MET A 243 15.60 -12.38 -4.10
N TYR A 244 14.87 -13.47 -3.91
CA TYR A 244 14.71 -14.53 -4.90
C TYR A 244 14.18 -13.97 -6.23
N ILE A 245 13.15 -13.13 -6.20
CA ILE A 245 12.61 -12.47 -7.42
C ILE A 245 13.70 -11.70 -8.16
N TYR A 246 14.59 -11.02 -7.44
CA TYR A 246 15.65 -10.24 -8.07
C TYR A 246 16.73 -11.10 -8.70
N VAL A 247 17.18 -12.12 -7.98
CA VAL A 247 18.17 -13.10 -8.49
C VAL A 247 17.64 -13.80 -9.72
N ASP A 248 16.40 -14.28 -9.65
CA ASP A 248 15.76 -14.97 -10.75
C ASP A 248 15.60 -14.09 -12.01
N ARG A 249 15.16 -12.83 -11.84
CA ARG A 249 15.11 -11.86 -12.95
C ARG A 249 16.48 -11.55 -13.54
N ARG A 250 17.51 -11.50 -12.72
CA ARG A 250 18.88 -11.27 -13.20
C ARG A 250 19.35 -12.43 -14.05
N ASN A 251 19.11 -13.66 -13.59
CA ASN A 251 19.49 -14.88 -14.32
C ASN A 251 18.78 -14.97 -15.68
N LEU A 252 17.50 -14.56 -15.76
CA LEU A 252 16.75 -14.49 -17.02
C LEU A 252 17.31 -13.46 -18.02
N ASN A 253 17.97 -12.41 -17.55
CA ASN A 253 18.60 -11.40 -18.41
C ASN A 253 20.06 -11.75 -18.77
N ALA A 254 20.49 -13.00 -18.54
CA ALA A 254 21.85 -13.51 -18.80
C ALA A 254 23.01 -12.75 -18.10
N ASN A 255 22.69 -11.82 -17.18
CA ASN A 255 23.68 -11.02 -16.45
C ASN A 255 24.04 -11.69 -15.12
N ASN A 256 24.71 -12.84 -15.17
CA ASN A 256 25.01 -13.61 -13.96
C ASN A 256 26.10 -12.97 -13.08
N ASP A 257 26.94 -12.10 -13.64
CA ASP A 257 27.98 -11.39 -12.90
C ASP A 257 27.41 -10.16 -12.18
N ALA A 258 27.55 -10.13 -10.86
CA ALA A 258 27.05 -9.04 -10.02
C ALA A 258 27.77 -7.71 -10.26
N LEU A 259 29.08 -7.71 -10.57
CA LEU A 259 29.84 -6.50 -10.85
C LEU A 259 29.41 -5.89 -12.19
N VAL A 260 29.26 -6.73 -13.22
CA VAL A 260 28.73 -6.30 -14.52
C VAL A 260 27.34 -5.68 -14.36
N TYR A 261 26.50 -6.26 -13.50
CA TYR A 261 25.18 -5.69 -13.24
C TYR A 261 25.24 -4.38 -12.46
N LEU A 262 26.17 -4.21 -11.52
CA LEU A 262 26.36 -2.94 -10.80
C LEU A 262 26.72 -1.81 -11.79
N ASP A 263 27.59 -2.09 -12.75
CA ASP A 263 27.94 -1.13 -13.81
C ASP A 263 26.74 -0.82 -14.71
N TYR A 264 25.98 -1.85 -15.12
CA TYR A 264 24.72 -1.66 -15.86
C TYR A 264 23.71 -0.82 -15.08
N ALA A 265 23.59 -1.03 -13.77
CA ALA A 265 22.67 -0.26 -12.93
C ALA A 265 23.11 1.20 -12.79
N LYS A 266 24.42 1.46 -12.73
CA LYS A 266 24.97 2.81 -12.74
C LYS A 266 24.68 3.53 -14.06
N SER A 267 24.84 2.87 -15.20
CA SER A 267 24.57 3.48 -16.51
C SER A 267 23.08 3.66 -16.79
N THR A 268 22.26 2.68 -16.41
CA THR A 268 20.83 2.64 -16.80
C THR A 268 19.92 3.30 -15.77
N TYR A 269 20.09 2.93 -14.50
CA TYR A 269 19.28 3.42 -13.39
C TYR A 269 19.91 4.60 -12.67
N GLY A 270 21.17 4.92 -12.97
CA GLY A 270 21.87 6.04 -12.34
C GLY A 270 22.12 5.81 -10.86
N ILE A 271 22.24 4.57 -10.39
CA ILE A 271 22.50 4.25 -8.98
C ILE A 271 23.77 3.41 -8.84
N TYR A 272 24.59 3.71 -7.83
CA TYR A 272 25.83 2.98 -7.55
C TYR A 272 26.12 2.90 -6.04
N PRO A 273 26.93 1.92 -5.58
CA PRO A 273 27.35 1.81 -4.18
C PRO A 273 28.13 3.05 -3.73
N GLY A 274 27.88 3.54 -2.51
CA GLY A 274 28.73 4.59 -1.93
C GLY A 274 30.10 4.05 -1.50
N LYS A 275 31.06 4.94 -1.29
CA LYS A 275 32.46 4.62 -0.90
C LYS A 275 32.60 3.60 0.22
N LEU A 276 31.71 3.63 1.23
CA LEU A 276 31.74 2.64 2.31
C LEU A 276 31.49 1.22 1.79
N LEU A 277 30.45 1.03 0.97
CA LEU A 277 30.13 -0.28 0.39
C LEU A 277 31.21 -0.73 -0.60
N GLU A 278 31.72 0.18 -1.42
CA GLU A 278 32.85 -0.08 -2.32
C GLU A 278 34.07 -0.59 -1.55
N ASN A 279 34.44 0.08 -0.45
CA ASN A 279 35.56 -0.34 0.39
C ASN A 279 35.32 -1.69 1.08
N LEU A 280 34.10 -1.96 1.54
CA LEU A 280 33.75 -3.25 2.14
C LEU A 280 33.81 -4.40 1.12
N MET A 281 33.36 -4.16 -0.12
CA MET A 281 33.48 -5.12 -1.23
C MET A 281 34.94 -5.36 -1.62
N ALA A 282 35.73 -4.29 -1.79
CA ALA A 282 37.14 -4.37 -2.17
C ALA A 282 37.98 -5.15 -1.14
N ARG A 283 37.58 -5.12 0.13
CA ARG A 283 38.21 -5.89 1.23
C ARG A 283 37.67 -7.32 1.38
N GLY A 284 36.72 -7.73 0.54
CA GLY A 284 36.07 -9.06 0.64
C GLY A 284 35.21 -9.24 1.89
N LEU A 285 34.81 -8.16 2.57
CA LEU A 285 33.99 -8.24 3.79
C LEU A 285 32.49 -8.45 3.50
N ILE A 286 32.05 -8.03 2.31
CA ILE A 286 30.70 -8.27 1.80
C ILE A 286 30.78 -8.69 0.33
N SER A 287 29.87 -9.57 -0.10
CA SER A 287 29.86 -10.04 -1.48
C SER A 287 29.21 -9.00 -2.43
N PRO A 288 29.61 -8.95 -3.71
CA PRO A 288 28.96 -8.10 -4.71
C PRO A 288 27.46 -8.40 -4.88
N GLU A 289 27.05 -9.66 -4.72
CA GLU A 289 25.64 -10.07 -4.81
C GLU A 289 24.81 -9.46 -3.67
N LEU A 290 25.35 -9.44 -2.45
CA LEU A 290 24.69 -8.81 -1.32
C LEU A 290 24.51 -7.31 -1.57
N VAL A 291 25.56 -6.63 -2.05
CA VAL A 291 25.50 -5.19 -2.38
C VAL A 291 24.50 -4.93 -3.50
N LEU A 292 24.48 -5.75 -4.55
CA LEU A 292 23.50 -5.65 -5.62
C LEU A 292 22.06 -5.81 -5.11
N ASN A 293 21.79 -6.83 -4.29
CA ASN A 293 20.46 -7.06 -3.72
C ASN A 293 20.02 -5.92 -2.79
N MET A 294 20.94 -5.37 -2.01
CA MET A 294 20.72 -4.17 -1.20
C MET A 294 20.42 -2.95 -2.08
N MET A 295 21.18 -2.76 -3.15
CA MET A 295 21.01 -1.65 -4.09
C MET A 295 19.65 -1.68 -4.78
N GLN A 296 19.25 -2.85 -5.30
CA GLN A 296 17.97 -2.99 -5.97
C GLN A 296 16.79 -2.78 -5.00
N SER A 297 16.92 -3.26 -3.76
CA SER A 297 15.92 -3.01 -2.72
C SER A 297 15.86 -1.53 -2.36
N PHE A 298 17.01 -0.89 -2.16
CA PHE A 298 17.11 0.54 -1.90
C PHE A 298 16.50 1.36 -3.04
N TYR A 299 16.94 1.12 -4.28
CA TYR A 299 16.45 1.78 -5.49
C TYR A 299 14.94 1.66 -5.62
N TYR A 300 14.38 0.47 -5.39
CA TYR A 300 12.93 0.26 -5.46
C TYR A 300 12.13 1.23 -4.59
N PHE A 301 12.67 1.64 -3.43
CA PHE A 301 11.98 2.57 -2.56
C PHE A 301 12.41 4.04 -2.72
N THR A 302 13.56 4.30 -3.33
CA THR A 302 14.17 5.64 -3.39
C THR A 302 14.26 6.20 -4.82
N HIS A 303 13.86 5.46 -5.84
CA HIS A 303 13.88 5.92 -7.24
C HIS A 303 12.92 7.08 -7.54
N GLY A 304 11.92 7.33 -6.69
CA GLY A 304 10.87 8.33 -6.90
C GLY A 304 11.38 9.73 -7.28
N PRO A 305 12.25 10.37 -6.47
CA PRO A 305 12.82 11.68 -6.79
C PRO A 305 13.66 11.70 -8.08
N LEU A 306 14.43 10.64 -8.34
CA LEU A 306 15.21 10.50 -9.57
C LEU A 306 14.31 10.44 -10.81
N VAL A 307 13.30 9.58 -10.77
CA VAL A 307 12.32 9.42 -11.85
C VAL A 307 11.61 10.74 -12.11
N PHE A 308 11.25 11.46 -11.04
CA PHE A 308 10.61 12.76 -11.18
C PHE A 308 11.56 13.81 -11.77
N SER A 309 12.84 13.82 -11.41
CA SER A 309 13.84 14.69 -12.07
C SER A 309 13.93 14.41 -13.56
N LYS A 310 14.03 13.14 -13.96
CA LYS A 310 14.04 12.77 -15.39
C LYS A 310 12.81 13.28 -16.14
N MET A 311 11.64 13.30 -15.52
CA MET A 311 10.42 13.86 -16.12
C MET A 311 10.53 15.37 -16.33
N ILE A 312 10.97 16.11 -15.30
CA ILE A 312 11.10 17.57 -15.36
C ILE A 312 12.21 18.01 -16.31
N ASP A 313 13.31 17.27 -16.34
CA ASP A 313 14.47 17.57 -17.16
C ASP A 313 14.28 17.09 -18.63
N SER A 314 13.21 16.32 -18.91
CA SER A 314 12.92 15.88 -20.27
C SER A 314 12.40 17.05 -21.12
N GLN A 315 12.78 17.08 -22.40
CA GLN A 315 12.28 18.07 -23.36
C GLN A 315 10.84 17.77 -23.85
N VAL A 316 10.24 16.68 -23.37
CA VAL A 316 8.91 16.22 -23.77
C VAL A 316 7.90 16.70 -22.75
N SER A 317 6.75 17.19 -23.21
CA SER A 317 5.63 17.50 -22.32
C SER A 317 5.02 16.20 -21.81
N VAL A 318 5.20 15.90 -20.52
CA VAL A 318 4.63 14.73 -19.87
C VAL A 318 3.47 15.17 -18.96
N GLY A 319 2.26 14.63 -19.20
CA GLY A 319 1.04 14.99 -18.45
C GLY A 319 0.43 16.34 -18.86
N PRO A 320 -0.76 16.72 -18.32
CA PRO A 320 -1.54 15.99 -17.31
C PRO A 320 -2.35 14.81 -17.88
N TYR A 321 -2.45 13.72 -17.12
CA TYR A 321 -3.20 12.51 -17.48
C TYR A 321 -4.52 12.33 -16.69
N PHE A 322 -4.92 13.33 -15.91
CA PHE A 322 -6.24 13.45 -15.27
C PHE A 322 -6.66 12.24 -14.41
N GLY A 323 -5.72 11.66 -13.67
CA GLY A 323 -5.96 10.55 -12.75
C GLY A 323 -5.80 9.16 -13.38
N GLN A 324 -5.63 9.07 -14.71
CA GLN A 324 -5.41 7.80 -15.39
C GLN A 324 -4.10 7.15 -14.96
N TYR A 325 -3.10 7.94 -14.52
CA TYR A 325 -1.85 7.38 -14.05
C TYR A 325 -1.96 6.77 -12.65
N GLN A 326 -2.51 7.54 -11.69
CA GLN A 326 -2.60 7.11 -10.29
C GLN A 326 -3.70 6.11 -10.00
N VAL A 327 -4.77 6.12 -10.80
CA VAL A 327 -5.96 5.31 -10.55
C VAL A 327 -6.10 4.32 -11.71
N PRO A 328 -5.54 3.10 -11.59
CA PRO A 328 -5.64 2.08 -12.64
C PRO A 328 -7.08 1.82 -13.08
N LEU A 329 -8.04 1.96 -12.17
CA LEU A 329 -9.47 1.86 -12.49
C LEU A 329 -9.90 2.93 -13.51
N LEU A 330 -9.44 4.18 -13.41
CA LEU A 330 -9.77 5.21 -14.40
C LEU A 330 -9.15 4.92 -15.75
N MET A 331 -7.89 4.46 -15.80
CA MET A 331 -7.25 4.03 -17.05
C MET A 331 -8.00 2.85 -17.68
N THR A 332 -8.45 1.91 -16.87
CA THR A 332 -9.27 0.78 -17.33
C THR A 332 -10.60 1.25 -17.90
N LEU A 333 -11.33 2.09 -17.16
CA LEU A 333 -12.64 2.58 -17.57
C LEU A 333 -12.52 3.46 -18.81
N SER A 334 -11.46 4.27 -18.94
CA SER A 334 -11.23 5.07 -20.14
C SER A 334 -10.99 4.18 -21.35
N ARG A 335 -10.19 3.10 -21.25
CA ARG A 335 -10.02 2.16 -22.36
C ARG A 335 -11.31 1.49 -22.84
N ILE A 336 -12.27 1.26 -21.93
CA ILE A 336 -13.54 0.59 -22.27
C ILE A 336 -14.57 1.59 -22.81
N PHE A 337 -14.78 2.70 -22.09
CA PHE A 337 -15.89 3.62 -22.35
C PHE A 337 -15.50 4.85 -23.16
N LEU A 338 -14.20 5.20 -23.17
CA LEU A 338 -13.66 6.40 -23.80
C LEU A 338 -12.34 6.06 -24.54
N PRO A 339 -12.34 5.10 -25.48
CA PRO A 339 -11.11 4.59 -26.10
C PRO A 339 -10.28 5.68 -26.78
N ASP A 340 -10.93 6.68 -27.37
CA ASP A 340 -10.29 7.83 -28.01
C ASP A 340 -9.59 8.77 -27.00
N LEU A 341 -10.03 8.77 -25.75
CA LEU A 341 -9.39 9.48 -24.63
C LEU A 341 -8.45 8.57 -23.83
N SER A 342 -8.32 7.30 -24.22
CA SER A 342 -7.43 6.37 -23.56
C SER A 342 -6.00 6.71 -23.97
N VAL A 343 -5.32 7.49 -23.14
CA VAL A 343 -3.99 8.06 -23.42
C VAL A 343 -2.89 6.99 -23.42
N SER A 344 -3.23 5.70 -23.51
CA SER A 344 -2.30 4.61 -23.22
C SER A 344 -1.10 4.60 -24.16
N THR A 345 -1.28 4.73 -25.47
CA THR A 345 -0.16 4.72 -26.42
C THR A 345 0.69 5.99 -26.31
N GLN A 346 0.06 7.16 -26.22
CA GLN A 346 0.76 8.44 -26.13
C GLN A 346 1.50 8.59 -24.79
N VAL A 347 0.88 8.26 -23.65
CA VAL A 347 1.54 8.20 -22.32
C VAL A 347 2.75 7.27 -22.37
N ILE A 348 2.62 6.09 -22.97
CA ILE A 348 3.73 5.14 -23.09
C ILE A 348 4.87 5.78 -23.90
N LEU A 349 4.57 6.45 -25.01
CA LEU A 349 5.57 7.12 -25.83
C LEU A 349 6.24 8.27 -25.09
N GLU A 350 5.49 9.16 -24.45
CA GLU A 350 6.01 10.28 -23.65
C GLU A 350 6.90 9.80 -22.52
N LEU A 351 6.48 8.77 -21.77
CA LEU A 351 7.28 8.19 -20.69
C LEU A 351 8.54 7.49 -21.22
N LYS A 352 8.48 6.87 -22.40
CA LYS A 352 9.67 6.27 -23.05
C LYS A 352 10.66 7.36 -23.44
N GLN A 353 10.18 8.43 -24.05
CA GLN A 353 11.01 9.57 -24.46
C GLN A 353 11.62 10.29 -23.23
N ALA A 354 10.87 10.39 -22.13
CA ALA A 354 11.37 10.90 -20.85
C ALA A 354 12.29 9.91 -20.10
N GLY A 355 12.50 8.70 -20.63
CA GLY A 355 13.34 7.67 -19.98
C GLY A 355 12.79 7.17 -18.64
N THR A 356 11.47 7.30 -18.43
CA THR A 356 10.79 6.94 -17.17
C THR A 356 9.81 5.78 -17.34
N TYR A 357 9.57 5.30 -18.56
CA TYR A 357 8.73 4.15 -18.83
C TYR A 357 9.19 2.89 -18.06
N GLY A 358 8.24 2.18 -17.45
CA GLY A 358 8.51 1.02 -16.61
C GLY A 358 9.01 1.36 -15.19
N SER A 359 9.26 2.63 -14.88
CA SER A 359 9.47 3.10 -13.51
C SER A 359 8.15 3.48 -12.87
N PHE A 360 8.01 3.26 -11.56
CA PHE A 360 6.83 3.70 -10.82
C PHE A 360 7.14 5.07 -10.22
N PRO A 361 6.49 6.17 -10.64
CA PRO A 361 6.66 7.43 -9.97
C PRO A 361 6.14 7.31 -8.55
N SER A 362 6.85 7.95 -7.64
CA SER A 362 6.35 8.27 -6.31
C SER A 362 5.07 9.10 -6.40
N ALA A 363 4.41 9.31 -5.26
CA ALA A 363 3.29 10.25 -5.13
C ALA A 363 3.58 11.60 -5.78
N TRP A 364 4.78 12.17 -5.61
CA TRP A 364 5.09 13.48 -6.18
C TRP A 364 5.08 13.46 -7.71
N GLY A 365 5.75 12.47 -8.29
CA GLY A 365 5.77 12.32 -9.74
C GLY A 365 4.36 12.03 -10.27
N SER A 366 3.58 11.19 -9.58
CA SER A 366 2.26 10.82 -10.05
C SER A 366 1.23 11.96 -9.92
N PHE A 367 1.31 12.76 -8.85
CA PHE A 367 0.49 13.96 -8.69
C PHE A 367 0.76 14.95 -9.82
N PHE A 368 2.04 15.13 -10.17
CA PHE A 368 2.45 15.95 -11.31
C PHE A 368 1.95 15.38 -12.64
N LEU A 369 2.13 14.08 -12.88
CA LEU A 369 1.70 13.43 -14.11
C LEU A 369 0.20 13.56 -14.33
N ASP A 370 -0.61 13.48 -13.28
CA ASP A 370 -2.07 13.54 -13.43
C ASP A 370 -2.62 14.96 -13.45
N PHE A 371 -2.02 15.91 -12.71
CA PHE A 371 -2.63 17.22 -12.48
C PHE A 371 -1.69 18.42 -12.69
N GLY A 372 -0.46 18.18 -13.16
CA GLY A 372 0.57 19.20 -13.34
C GLY A 372 1.03 19.81 -12.02
N TRP A 373 1.79 20.91 -12.10
CA TRP A 373 2.41 21.57 -10.95
C TRP A 373 1.39 22.01 -9.88
N ILE A 374 0.39 22.81 -10.28
CA ILE A 374 -0.58 23.39 -9.35
C ILE A 374 -1.52 22.30 -8.82
N GLY A 375 -2.01 21.43 -9.71
CA GLY A 375 -2.93 20.37 -9.32
C GLY A 375 -2.30 19.37 -8.36
N ALA A 376 -1.00 19.08 -8.50
CA ALA A 376 -0.29 18.25 -7.54
C ALA A 376 -0.24 18.84 -6.12
N LEU A 377 -0.09 20.18 -6.00
CA LEU A 377 -0.13 20.85 -4.70
C LEU A 377 -1.53 20.77 -4.07
N ILE A 378 -2.57 20.94 -4.90
CA ILE A 378 -3.97 20.79 -4.46
C ILE A 378 -4.22 19.35 -4.01
N GLU A 379 -3.77 18.35 -4.77
CA GLU A 379 -3.92 16.95 -4.40
C GLU A 379 -3.21 16.62 -3.07
N ALA A 380 -1.98 17.10 -2.88
CA ALA A 380 -1.26 16.94 -1.61
C ALA A 380 -2.03 17.57 -0.42
N PHE A 381 -2.60 18.77 -0.61
CA PHE A 381 -3.45 19.43 0.38
C PHE A 381 -4.70 18.60 0.72
N LEU A 382 -5.41 18.13 -0.31
CA LEU A 382 -6.62 17.32 -0.15
C LEU A 382 -6.32 15.99 0.54
N LEU A 383 -5.19 15.36 0.20
CA LEU A 383 -4.72 14.16 0.87
C LEU A 383 -4.46 14.45 2.36
N GLY A 384 -3.78 15.55 2.70
CA GLY A 384 -3.60 16.00 4.08
C GLY A 384 -4.92 16.18 4.84
N CYS A 385 -5.89 16.87 4.22
CA CYS A 385 -7.23 17.03 4.77
C CYS A 385 -7.91 15.69 5.04
N MET A 386 -7.92 14.81 4.04
CA MET A 386 -8.53 13.48 4.11
C MET A 386 -7.92 12.65 5.24
N CYS A 387 -6.58 12.62 5.33
CA CYS A 387 -5.87 11.89 6.38
C CYS A 387 -6.30 12.33 7.78
N LYS A 388 -6.37 13.65 8.01
CA LYS A 388 -6.77 14.18 9.31
C LYS A 388 -8.22 13.89 9.65
N ILE A 389 -9.12 14.07 8.69
CA ILE A 389 -10.55 13.80 8.87
C ILE A 389 -10.76 12.33 9.29
N ILE A 390 -10.11 11.40 8.57
CA ILE A 390 -10.22 9.96 8.85
C ILE A 390 -9.61 9.64 10.20
N TYR A 391 -8.44 10.19 10.52
CA TYR A 391 -7.81 10.03 11.83
C TYR A 391 -8.74 10.48 12.96
N ILE A 392 -9.33 11.68 12.84
CA ILE A 392 -10.24 12.19 13.87
C ILE A 392 -11.44 11.26 14.01
N PHE A 393 -12.08 10.82 12.93
CA PHE A 393 -13.23 9.92 13.03
C PHE A 393 -12.87 8.54 13.61
N ALA A 394 -11.75 7.96 13.18
CA ALA A 394 -11.27 6.68 13.67
C ALA A 394 -10.95 6.72 15.18
N VAL A 395 -10.34 7.80 15.66
CA VAL A 395 -9.93 7.96 17.05
C VAL A 395 -11.06 8.45 17.95
N SER A 396 -11.85 9.44 17.51
CA SER A 396 -12.89 10.07 18.35
C SER A 396 -14.15 9.21 18.47
N LYS A 397 -14.56 8.51 17.40
CA LYS A 397 -15.82 7.75 17.38
C LYS A 397 -15.63 6.24 17.55
N ASP A 398 -14.39 5.77 17.63
CA ASP A 398 -14.03 4.35 17.76
C ASP A 398 -14.69 3.43 16.71
N GLN A 399 -14.94 3.96 15.51
CA GLN A 399 -15.70 3.30 14.46
C GLN A 399 -14.83 2.34 13.64
N LEU A 400 -15.26 1.08 13.49
CA LEU A 400 -14.48 0.01 12.87
C LEU A 400 -14.10 0.30 11.41
N GLY A 401 -15.06 0.74 10.60
CA GLY A 401 -14.84 1.13 9.21
C GLY A 401 -13.91 2.35 9.09
N ASP A 402 -13.98 3.31 10.01
CA ASP A 402 -13.06 4.46 10.03
C ASP A 402 -11.64 4.03 10.39
N LYS A 403 -11.48 3.12 11.36
CA LYS A 403 -10.17 2.53 11.71
C LYS A 403 -9.56 1.75 10.55
N LEU A 404 -10.38 0.98 9.82
CA LEU A 404 -9.94 0.31 8.60
C LEU A 404 -9.46 1.35 7.59
N PHE A 405 -10.27 2.37 7.32
CA PHE A 405 -9.89 3.39 6.35
C PHE A 405 -8.63 4.16 6.75
N LEU A 406 -8.41 4.36 8.06
CA LEU A 406 -7.15 4.88 8.59
C LEU A 406 -5.96 3.97 8.25
N LEU A 407 -6.08 2.64 8.37
CA LEU A 407 -5.01 1.70 8.00
C LEU A 407 -4.63 1.81 6.52
N PHE A 408 -5.63 1.95 5.65
CA PHE A 408 -5.41 2.16 4.22
C PHE A 408 -4.61 3.43 3.99
N VAL A 409 -5.08 4.56 4.53
CA VAL A 409 -4.42 5.86 4.38
C VAL A 409 -2.99 5.85 4.92
N MET A 410 -2.77 5.27 6.09
CA MET A 410 -1.43 5.16 6.67
C MET A 410 -0.49 4.36 5.78
N THR A 411 -0.96 3.22 5.27
CA THR A 411 -0.20 2.40 4.32
C THR A 411 0.12 3.17 3.05
N SER A 412 -0.86 3.86 2.44
CA SER A 412 -0.65 4.70 1.26
C SER A 412 0.39 5.78 1.50
N ILE A 413 0.40 6.43 2.67
CA ILE A 413 1.46 7.39 3.03
C ILE A 413 2.81 6.69 3.18
N TYR A 414 2.88 5.54 3.84
CA TYR A 414 4.16 4.85 4.09
C TYR A 414 4.90 4.48 2.81
N ILE A 415 4.14 4.09 1.81
CA ILE A 415 4.68 3.59 0.55
C ILE A 415 4.72 4.65 -0.55
N SER A 416 4.04 5.77 -0.36
CA SER A 416 3.95 6.86 -1.35
C SER A 416 5.28 7.37 -1.92
N PRO A 417 6.44 7.28 -1.24
CA PRO A 417 7.71 7.67 -1.85
C PRO A 417 8.23 6.71 -2.92
N ALA A 418 7.72 5.48 -2.95
CA ALA A 418 8.09 4.46 -3.95
C ALA A 418 7.08 4.37 -5.09
N VAL A 419 5.83 4.77 -4.87
CA VAL A 419 4.68 4.44 -5.72
C VAL A 419 3.52 5.39 -5.43
N PRO A 420 2.55 5.56 -6.33
CA PRO A 420 1.44 6.47 -6.09
C PRO A 420 0.52 5.97 -4.97
N PRO A 421 -0.13 6.85 -4.18
CA PRO A 421 -0.98 6.43 -3.05
C PRO A 421 -2.11 5.46 -3.44
N LEU A 422 -2.65 5.62 -4.66
CA LEU A 422 -3.68 4.77 -5.25
C LEU A 422 -3.15 3.82 -6.34
N GLY A 423 -1.88 3.96 -6.72
CA GLY A 423 -1.29 3.32 -7.91
C GLY A 423 -0.56 1.99 -7.66
N ILE A 424 -0.30 1.61 -6.40
CA ILE A 424 0.17 0.24 -6.13
C ILE A 424 -0.87 -0.75 -6.58
N SER A 425 -0.44 -1.82 -7.25
CA SER A 425 -1.06 -3.15 -7.31
C SER A 425 -2.44 -3.26 -6.63
N LEU A 426 -3.46 -2.69 -7.29
CA LEU A 426 -4.87 -2.81 -6.95
C LEU A 426 -5.34 -1.95 -5.75
N ASN A 427 -4.54 -0.98 -5.29
CA ASN A 427 -4.86 -0.05 -4.19
C ASN A 427 -6.12 0.78 -4.45
N ALA A 428 -6.41 1.17 -5.69
CA ALA A 428 -7.69 1.78 -6.03
C ALA A 428 -8.88 0.85 -5.71
N PHE A 429 -8.77 -0.45 -6.00
CA PHE A 429 -9.81 -1.43 -5.67
C PHE A 429 -9.87 -1.71 -4.17
N VAL A 430 -8.72 -1.71 -3.48
CA VAL A 430 -8.67 -1.76 -2.02
C VAL A 430 -9.40 -0.55 -1.44
N PHE A 431 -9.07 0.67 -1.88
CA PHE A 431 -9.75 1.89 -1.47
C PHE A 431 -11.27 1.79 -1.63
N VAL A 432 -11.73 1.34 -2.80
CA VAL A 432 -13.15 1.13 -3.10
C VAL A 432 -13.79 0.12 -2.13
N ALA A 433 -13.14 -1.01 -1.86
CA ALA A 433 -13.63 -2.00 -0.90
C ALA A 433 -13.74 -1.43 0.52
N PHE A 434 -12.76 -0.63 0.96
CA PHE A 434 -12.83 0.05 2.26
C PHE A 434 -13.98 1.08 2.28
N LEU A 435 -14.17 1.85 1.20
CA LEU A 435 -15.24 2.82 1.09
C LEU A 435 -16.63 2.18 1.19
N PHE A 436 -16.87 1.08 0.45
CA PHE A 436 -18.14 0.37 0.46
C PHE A 436 -18.45 -0.32 1.80
N THR A 437 -17.41 -0.80 2.49
CA THR A 437 -17.59 -1.52 3.76
C THR A 437 -17.62 -0.59 4.98
N ARG A 438 -17.12 0.65 4.86
CA ARG A 438 -17.02 1.63 5.94
C ARG A 438 -18.33 1.85 6.69
N ASN A 439 -19.37 2.30 5.99
CA ASN A 439 -20.66 2.62 6.61
C ASN A 439 -21.37 1.41 7.23
N PRO A 440 -21.48 0.25 6.54
CA PRO A 440 -22.01 -0.97 7.14
C PRO A 440 -21.26 -1.39 8.41
N LEU A 441 -19.92 -1.39 8.39
CA LEU A 441 -19.11 -1.76 9.55
C LEU A 441 -19.28 -0.78 10.71
N ASN A 442 -19.34 0.53 10.43
CA ASN A 442 -19.57 1.55 11.46
C ASN A 442 -20.94 1.37 12.12
N LYS A 443 -22.01 1.16 11.34
CA LYS A 443 -23.38 0.94 11.84
C LYS A 443 -23.47 -0.32 12.70
N LEU A 444 -22.84 -1.42 12.27
CA LEU A 444 -22.88 -2.70 12.98
C LEU A 444 -21.99 -2.69 14.24
N ASN A 445 -20.79 -2.10 14.18
CA ASN A 445 -19.88 -2.03 15.31
C ASN A 445 -20.36 -1.06 16.41
N LYS A 446 -21.01 0.04 16.03
CA LYS A 446 -21.57 0.99 17.00
C LYS A 446 -22.60 0.33 17.92
N LYS A 447 -23.46 -0.53 17.37
CA LYS A 447 -24.47 -1.28 18.14
C LYS A 447 -23.85 -2.25 19.15
N VAL A 448 -22.66 -2.77 18.85
CA VAL A 448 -21.94 -3.69 19.71
C VAL A 448 -21.15 -2.94 20.80
N SER A 449 -20.55 -1.81 20.48
CA SER A 449 -19.70 -1.05 21.42
C SER A 449 -20.49 -0.44 22.57
N LEU A 450 -21.67 0.12 22.30
CA LEU A 450 -22.52 0.76 23.33
C LEU A 450 -22.79 -0.17 24.53
N PHE A 451 -23.12 -1.44 24.27
CA PHE A 451 -23.41 -2.41 25.34
C PHE A 451 -22.20 -2.73 26.23
N LYS A 452 -20.98 -2.75 25.67
CA LYS A 452 -19.77 -3.09 26.44
C LYS A 452 -19.40 -2.05 27.47
N ASP A 453 -19.65 -0.78 27.15
CA ASP A 453 -19.34 0.32 28.05
C ASP A 453 -20.40 0.38 29.17
N THR A 454 -21.67 0.03 28.92
CA THR A 454 -22.70 -0.05 29.98
C THR A 454 -22.52 -1.21 30.96
N VAL A 455 -22.04 -2.37 30.51
CA VAL A 455 -21.80 -3.52 31.43
C VAL A 455 -20.56 -3.31 32.32
N ARG A 456 -19.69 -2.35 31.98
CA ARG A 456 -18.46 -2.05 32.72
C ARG A 456 -18.59 -0.87 33.69
N ALA A 457 -19.53 0.03 33.43
CA ALA A 457 -19.95 1.07 34.36
C ALA A 457 -20.86 0.46 35.42
#